data_AF-A0A2M4AH30-F1
#
_entry.id   AF-A0A2M4AH30-F1
#
_cell.length_a   1.000
_cell.length_b   1.000
_cell.length_c   1.000
_cell.angle_alpha   90.00
_cell.angle_beta   90.00
_cell.angle_gamma   90.00
#
_symmetry.space_group_name_H-M   'P 1'
#
loop_
_entity.id
_entity.type
_entity.pdbx_description
1 polymer ?
#
loop_
_entity_poly.entity_id
_entity_poly.type
_entity_poly.pdbx_seq_one_letter_code
_entity_poly.pdbx_strand_id
1 'polypeptide(L)'
;MRRSSVFKPLDIVEMLLPISTFLQRSSCFSQMLLDDFKLSQGYQFLIDFLLKIDQELEKKDVEEYNILENVLHLTMPMIVSLCTTGFSQIQTVLPCPDQKQKQVLIAKCQLQEFRVPHVLAKGTAVRNLNAFQVLQVAFLRASNVLLCCKILEAIMEIYRMDDANYFILESLNTLCSFAEKIHQKPEMVQSTFFELVEFIVIQLNFVPRKELIALSVILKSNNVMETSVRCIRTLIHLLRINIEFVDVYREVGILEVFITCMKRYNEYLCIHMDTMACETGINHGKVNTAESLGRLVLEGLGILLSGSSTNTAIFKNCGGNKYIYEMMKYNHYSPEMLKIVRELISTVGGEDDMLNLLKHMNINRADRAQNSPSIRTNVLQFLIECLRESHRTRAFFRKVVYIIN
;
A
#
# COMPACT_ATOMS: atom_id res chain seq x y z
N MET A 1 -42.23 19.57 -29.59
CA MET A 1 -40.90 19.99 -30.10
C MET A 1 -39.85 19.66 -29.06
N ARG A 2 -39.12 18.53 -29.22
CA ARG A 2 -37.95 18.20 -28.40
C ARG A 2 -36.77 19.01 -28.93
N ARG A 3 -36.38 20.09 -28.25
CA ARG A 3 -35.07 20.72 -28.47
C ARG A 3 -34.04 19.92 -27.68
N SER A 4 -33.52 18.84 -28.26
CA SER A 4 -32.31 18.19 -27.76
C SER A 4 -31.10 18.90 -28.33
N SER A 5 -30.82 20.12 -27.86
CA SER A 5 -29.46 20.65 -27.95
C SER A 5 -28.66 19.94 -26.86
N VAL A 6 -28.02 18.83 -27.21
CA VAL A 6 -27.05 18.19 -26.31
C VAL A 6 -25.88 19.17 -26.21
N PHE A 7 -25.84 19.95 -25.12
CA PHE A 7 -24.71 20.85 -24.86
C PHE A 7 -23.40 20.07 -24.92
N LYS A 8 -22.37 20.67 -25.54
CA LYS A 8 -21.06 20.03 -25.57
C LYS A 8 -20.51 20.01 -24.14
N PRO A 9 -19.70 19.00 -23.78
CA PRO A 9 -19.07 18.94 -22.46
C PRO A 9 -18.38 20.23 -22.02
N LEU A 10 -17.72 20.92 -22.95
CA LEU A 10 -17.05 22.19 -22.68
C LEU A 10 -18.05 23.29 -22.27
N ASP A 11 -19.14 23.45 -23.01
CA ASP A 11 -20.20 24.44 -22.70
C ASP A 11 -20.76 24.21 -21.29
N ILE A 12 -20.91 22.94 -20.90
CA ILE A 12 -21.40 22.58 -19.55
C ILE A 12 -20.41 23.06 -18.49
N VAL A 13 -19.11 22.80 -18.66
CA VAL A 13 -18.09 23.25 -17.70
C VAL A 13 -18.01 24.77 -17.63
N GLU A 14 -18.07 25.45 -18.77
CA GLU A 14 -18.09 26.92 -18.82
C GLU A 14 -19.28 27.52 -18.08
N MET A 15 -20.44 26.85 -18.08
CA MET A 15 -21.60 27.25 -17.27
C MET A 15 -21.41 26.93 -15.78
N LEU A 16 -20.78 25.81 -15.43
CA LEU A 16 -20.57 25.41 -14.03
C LEU A 16 -19.52 26.27 -13.31
N LEU A 17 -18.51 26.77 -14.03
CA LEU A 17 -17.42 27.56 -13.44
C LEU A 17 -17.91 28.84 -12.72
N PRO A 18 -18.74 29.71 -13.33
CA PRO A 18 -19.34 30.85 -12.64
C PRO A 18 -20.24 30.44 -11.47
N ILE A 19 -21.00 29.34 -11.59
CA ILE A 19 -21.87 28.84 -10.53
C ILE A 19 -21.03 28.41 -9.32
N SER A 20 -19.98 27.62 -9.55
CA SER A 20 -19.05 27.17 -8.50
C SER A 20 -18.37 28.36 -7.82
N THR A 21 -17.93 29.35 -8.60
CA THR A 21 -17.34 30.58 -8.06
C THR A 21 -18.35 31.39 -7.22
N PHE A 22 -19.61 31.46 -7.65
CA PHE A 22 -20.67 32.13 -6.90
C PHE A 22 -21.00 31.39 -5.59
N LEU A 23 -21.07 30.05 -5.62
CA LEU A 23 -21.23 29.22 -4.42
C LEU A 23 -20.07 29.43 -3.44
N GLN A 24 -18.83 29.46 -3.93
CA GLN A 24 -17.65 29.72 -3.12
C GLN A 24 -17.75 31.05 -2.39
N ARG A 25 -18.04 32.14 -3.11
CA ARG A 25 -18.13 33.49 -2.53
C ARG A 25 -19.30 33.65 -1.58
N SER A 26 -20.47 33.08 -1.92
CA SER A 26 -21.66 33.16 -1.09
C SER A 26 -21.54 32.33 0.19
N SER A 27 -20.78 31.23 0.15
CA SER A 27 -20.56 30.37 1.32
C SER A 27 -19.89 31.09 2.49
N CYS A 28 -19.19 32.20 2.24
CA CYS A 28 -18.63 33.05 3.30
C CYS A 28 -19.71 33.72 4.16
N PHE A 29 -20.94 33.82 3.67
CA PHE A 29 -22.05 34.53 4.31
C PHE A 29 -23.17 33.59 4.79
N SER A 30 -23.43 32.49 4.08
CA SER A 30 -24.51 31.54 4.42
C SER A 30 -24.29 30.16 3.78
N GLN A 31 -24.83 29.12 4.42
CA GLN A 31 -24.84 27.74 3.90
C GLN A 31 -25.98 27.49 2.89
N MET A 32 -26.97 28.39 2.82
CA MET A 32 -28.23 28.20 2.10
C MET A 32 -28.06 27.77 0.63
N LEU A 33 -27.21 28.47 -0.14
CA LEU A 33 -27.04 28.16 -1.56
C LEU A 33 -26.31 26.83 -1.81
N LEU A 34 -25.46 26.39 -0.88
CA LEU A 34 -24.83 25.07 -0.96
C LEU A 34 -25.82 23.95 -0.64
N ASP A 35 -26.74 24.21 0.30
CA ASP A 35 -27.84 23.29 0.60
C ASP A 35 -28.82 23.23 -0.58
N ASP A 36 -29.15 24.35 -1.20
CA ASP A 36 -29.97 24.40 -2.42
C ASP A 36 -29.29 23.64 -3.58
N PHE A 37 -27.98 23.82 -3.77
CA PHE A 37 -27.20 23.06 -4.75
C PHE A 37 -27.24 21.55 -4.47
N LYS A 38 -27.14 21.15 -3.19
CA LYS A 38 -27.26 19.76 -2.77
C LYS A 38 -28.66 19.20 -3.05
N LEU A 39 -29.70 19.90 -2.62
CA LEU A 39 -31.10 19.52 -2.80
C LEU A 39 -31.47 19.41 -4.28
N SER A 40 -30.88 20.27 -5.11
CA SER A 40 -31.01 20.25 -6.57
C SER A 40 -30.15 19.20 -7.26
N GLN A 41 -29.60 18.21 -6.52
CA GLN A 41 -28.79 17.12 -7.05
C GLN A 41 -27.50 17.58 -7.75
N GLY A 42 -26.94 18.74 -7.39
CA GLY A 42 -25.75 19.30 -8.03
C GLY A 42 -24.52 18.38 -7.95
N TYR A 43 -24.28 17.74 -6.80
CA TYR A 43 -23.17 16.77 -6.67
C TYR A 43 -23.41 15.49 -7.47
N GLN A 44 -24.65 15.01 -7.54
CA GLN A 44 -25.00 13.85 -8.35
C GLN A 44 -24.82 14.15 -9.84
N PHE A 45 -25.19 15.35 -10.27
CA PHE A 45 -24.93 15.82 -11.63
C PHE A 45 -23.44 15.83 -11.95
N LEU A 46 -22.57 16.28 -11.03
CA LEU A 46 -21.12 16.25 -11.24
C LEU A 46 -20.58 14.82 -11.37
N ILE A 47 -21.09 13.88 -10.56
CA ILE A 47 -20.74 12.44 -10.68
C ILE A 47 -21.12 11.93 -12.06
N ASP A 48 -22.38 12.14 -12.48
CA ASP A 48 -22.88 11.64 -13.76
C ASP A 48 -22.19 12.34 -14.94
N PHE A 49 -21.81 13.61 -14.79
CA PHE A 49 -21.01 14.34 -15.76
C PHE A 49 -19.63 13.70 -15.93
N LEU A 50 -18.87 13.49 -14.84
CA LEU A 50 -17.55 12.85 -14.91
C LEU A 50 -17.62 11.44 -15.52
N LEU A 51 -18.63 10.65 -15.16
CA LEU A 51 -18.81 9.30 -15.71
C LEU A 51 -19.24 9.31 -17.18
N LYS A 52 -19.95 10.34 -17.63
CA LYS A 52 -20.20 10.53 -19.05
C LYS A 52 -18.88 10.84 -19.79
N ILE A 53 -18.01 11.69 -19.23
CA ILE A 53 -16.68 11.94 -19.81
C ILE A 53 -15.83 10.66 -19.84
N ASP A 54 -15.88 9.85 -18.78
CA ASP A 54 -15.19 8.54 -18.71
C ASP A 54 -15.54 7.65 -19.90
N GLN A 55 -16.85 7.52 -20.21
CA GLN A 55 -17.36 6.72 -21.33
C GLN A 55 -16.96 7.30 -22.69
N GLU A 56 -16.98 8.62 -22.83
CA GLU A 56 -16.58 9.29 -24.07
C GLU A 56 -15.07 9.17 -24.33
N LEU A 57 -14.24 9.17 -23.28
CA LEU A 57 -12.78 8.97 -23.37
C LEU A 57 -12.37 7.56 -23.82
N GLU A 58 -13.28 6.57 -23.75
CA GLU A 58 -13.01 5.23 -24.30
C GLU A 58 -13.13 5.18 -25.83
N LYS A 59 -13.71 6.22 -26.45
CA LYS A 59 -13.79 6.33 -27.91
C LYS A 59 -12.43 6.73 -28.48
N LYS A 60 -12.03 6.11 -29.60
CA LYS A 60 -10.70 6.27 -30.21
C LYS A 60 -10.56 7.50 -31.14
N ASP A 61 -11.23 8.60 -30.82
CA ASP A 61 -11.10 9.85 -31.59
C ASP A 61 -10.11 10.80 -30.88
N VAL A 62 -9.03 11.16 -31.56
CA VAL A 62 -7.93 11.95 -30.99
C VAL A 62 -8.33 13.41 -30.77
N GLU A 63 -9.15 13.99 -31.65
CA GLU A 63 -9.59 15.38 -31.50
C GLU A 63 -10.58 15.51 -30.34
N GLU A 64 -11.51 14.57 -30.23
CA GLU A 64 -12.44 14.50 -29.10
C GLU A 64 -11.69 14.26 -27.78
N TYR A 65 -10.65 13.41 -27.78
CA TYR A 65 -9.83 13.16 -26.59
C TYR A 65 -9.21 14.44 -26.02
N ASN A 66 -8.59 15.28 -26.86
CA ASN A 66 -7.98 16.54 -26.41
C ASN A 66 -9.01 17.51 -25.83
N ILE A 67 -10.21 17.56 -26.40
CA ILE A 67 -11.31 18.38 -25.88
C ILE A 67 -11.76 17.87 -24.51
N LEU A 68 -11.93 16.55 -24.36
CA LEU A 68 -12.34 15.93 -23.10
C LEU A 68 -11.26 16.05 -22.02
N GLU A 69 -9.98 15.98 -22.38
CA GLU A 69 -8.86 16.24 -21.48
C GLU A 69 -8.92 17.69 -20.96
N ASN A 70 -9.15 18.67 -21.84
CA ASN A 70 -9.32 20.07 -21.43
C ASN A 70 -10.56 20.26 -20.52
N VAL A 71 -11.66 19.56 -20.81
CA VAL A 71 -12.86 19.53 -19.96
C VAL A 71 -12.52 19.03 -18.55
N LEU A 72 -11.74 17.94 -18.43
CA LEU A 72 -11.28 17.44 -17.13
C LEU A 72 -10.32 18.42 -16.45
N HIS A 73 -9.41 19.05 -17.20
CA HIS A 73 -8.49 20.06 -16.70
C HIS A 73 -9.20 21.27 -16.08
N LEU A 74 -10.35 21.68 -16.63
CA LEU A 74 -11.18 22.74 -16.05
C LEU A 74 -12.08 22.25 -14.91
N THR A 75 -12.60 21.02 -15.01
CA THR A 75 -13.55 20.46 -14.04
C THR A 75 -12.89 20.09 -12.72
N MET A 76 -11.68 19.53 -12.74
CA MET A 76 -11.01 19.06 -11.52
C MET A 76 -10.71 20.18 -10.53
N PRO A 77 -10.08 21.31 -10.91
CA PRO A 77 -9.86 22.44 -10.00
C PRO A 77 -11.17 23.03 -9.48
N MET A 78 -12.24 23.02 -10.29
CA MET A 78 -13.56 23.46 -9.86
C MET A 78 -14.12 22.57 -8.74
N ILE A 79 -14.00 21.25 -8.85
CA ILE A 79 -14.44 20.31 -7.79
C ILE A 79 -13.57 20.45 -6.54
N VAL A 80 -12.25 20.61 -6.70
CA VAL A 80 -11.33 20.88 -5.57
C VAL A 80 -11.73 22.16 -4.84
N SER A 81 -12.03 23.25 -5.56
CA SER A 81 -12.53 24.50 -4.98
C SER A 81 -13.87 24.32 -4.24
N LEU A 82 -14.76 23.49 -4.75
CA LEU A 82 -16.01 23.15 -4.06
C LEU A 82 -15.78 22.39 -2.76
N CYS A 83 -14.67 21.64 -2.62
CA CYS A 83 -14.35 20.92 -1.39
C CYS A 83 -14.01 21.86 -0.23
N THR A 84 -13.37 23.01 -0.51
CA THR A 84 -13.04 24.05 0.50
C THR A 84 -14.14 25.09 0.68
N THR A 85 -15.18 25.04 -0.16
CA THR A 85 -16.34 25.94 -0.11
C THR A 85 -17.29 25.55 1.03
N GLY A 86 -17.64 26.49 1.92
CA GLY A 86 -18.56 26.22 3.02
C GLY A 86 -18.56 27.29 4.11
N PHE A 87 -19.71 27.45 4.77
CA PHE A 87 -19.91 28.46 5.80
C PHE A 87 -19.25 28.08 7.13
N SER A 88 -19.54 26.86 7.61
CA SER A 88 -18.98 26.35 8.86
C SER A 88 -17.69 25.57 8.62
N GLN A 89 -16.76 25.64 9.56
CA GLN A 89 -15.63 24.70 9.59
C GLN A 89 -16.14 23.31 9.95
N ILE A 90 -15.70 22.30 9.21
CA ILE A 90 -15.88 20.92 9.63
C ILE A 90 -14.83 20.66 10.71
N GLN A 91 -15.29 20.36 11.92
CA GLN A 91 -14.38 19.95 12.98
C GLN A 91 -13.79 18.59 12.60
N THR A 92 -12.46 18.45 12.74
CA THR A 92 -11.80 17.15 12.67
C THR A 92 -12.49 16.21 13.65
N VAL A 93 -13.10 15.13 13.15
CA VAL A 93 -13.70 14.09 13.98
C VAL A 93 -12.56 13.27 14.58
N LEU A 94 -11.80 13.86 15.50
CA LEU A 94 -11.26 13.09 16.62
C LEU A 94 -12.38 13.11 17.64
N PRO A 95 -13.21 12.04 17.73
CA PRO A 95 -14.34 12.02 18.64
C PRO A 95 -13.78 11.90 20.05
N CYS A 96 -13.53 13.02 20.71
CA CYS A 96 -13.36 12.98 22.16
C CYS A 96 -13.63 14.33 22.81
N PRO A 97 -14.62 14.41 23.72
CA PRO A 97 -14.82 15.59 24.56
C PRO A 97 -13.71 15.77 25.62
N ASP A 98 -12.79 14.80 25.75
CA ASP A 98 -11.80 14.76 26.83
C ASP A 98 -10.36 14.91 26.29
N GLN A 99 -9.68 16.00 26.68
CA GLN A 99 -8.34 16.36 26.18
C GLN A 99 -7.27 15.28 26.44
N LYS A 100 -7.44 14.45 27.48
CA LYS A 100 -6.51 13.35 27.81
C LYS A 100 -6.60 12.17 26.84
N GLN A 101 -7.81 11.81 26.38
CA GLN A 101 -7.98 10.74 25.39
C GLN A 101 -7.63 11.18 23.98
N LYS A 102 -7.78 12.49 23.68
CA LYS A 102 -7.22 13.10 22.47
C LYS A 102 -5.71 12.86 22.39
N GLN A 103 -4.96 13.12 23.46
CA GLN A 103 -3.51 12.81 23.52
C GLN A 103 -3.19 11.33 23.33
N VAL A 104 -4.05 10.39 23.77
CA VAL A 104 -3.86 8.94 23.59
C VAL A 104 -4.15 8.49 22.15
N LEU A 105 -5.17 9.03 21.49
CA LEU A 105 -5.46 8.76 20.07
C LEU A 105 -4.41 9.38 19.15
N ILE A 106 -3.99 10.61 19.47
CA ILE A 106 -2.85 11.26 18.84
C ILE A 106 -1.62 10.37 19.04
N ALA A 107 -1.31 9.90 20.26
CA ALA A 107 -0.22 8.96 20.59
C ALA A 107 -0.29 7.65 19.78
N LYS A 108 -1.49 7.12 19.58
CA LYS A 108 -1.76 5.97 18.71
C LYS A 108 -1.72 6.28 17.22
N CYS A 109 -1.42 7.52 16.80
CA CYS A 109 -1.25 7.92 15.41
C CYS A 109 0.20 8.38 15.08
N GLN A 110 1.12 8.42 16.06
CA GLN A 110 2.38 9.16 15.94
C GLN A 110 3.53 8.39 15.31
N LEU A 111 4.29 9.11 14.50
CA LEU A 111 5.73 8.98 14.35
C LEU A 111 6.39 9.95 15.37
N GLN A 112 7.61 9.68 15.86
CA GLN A 112 8.32 10.60 16.77
C GLN A 112 8.31 12.05 16.22
N GLU A 113 7.90 13.03 17.05
CA GLU A 113 7.73 14.48 16.76
C GLU A 113 6.40 15.00 16.17
N PHE A 114 5.33 14.19 16.14
CA PHE A 114 4.02 14.63 15.64
C PHE A 114 3.33 15.75 16.47
N ARG A 115 2.82 16.78 15.78
CA ARG A 115 1.85 17.78 16.31
C ARG A 115 0.51 17.60 15.61
N VAL A 116 -0.60 17.69 16.35
CA VAL A 116 -1.94 17.69 15.76
C VAL A 116 -2.03 18.82 14.74
N PRO A 117 -2.40 18.54 13.47
CA PRO A 117 -2.63 19.59 12.51
C PRO A 117 -3.71 20.54 13.03
N HIS A 118 -3.34 21.81 13.15
CA HIS A 118 -4.28 22.90 13.27
C HIS A 118 -4.47 23.45 11.86
N VAL A 119 -5.71 23.75 11.48
CA VAL A 119 -6.03 24.36 10.19
C VAL A 119 -5.13 25.58 9.98
N LEU A 120 -4.29 25.53 8.95
CA LEU A 120 -3.18 26.46 8.73
C LEU A 120 -3.69 27.82 8.23
N ALA A 121 -4.68 27.81 7.34
CA ALA A 121 -5.18 29.01 6.69
C ALA A 121 -6.71 29.02 6.49
N LYS A 122 -7.29 30.22 6.41
CA LYS A 122 -8.70 30.39 6.04
C LYS A 122 -8.87 30.07 4.55
N GLY A 123 -9.55 28.98 4.24
CA GLY A 123 -9.94 28.62 2.87
C GLY A 123 -9.18 27.44 2.26
N THR A 124 -8.23 26.84 2.99
CA THR A 124 -7.50 25.63 2.57
C THR A 124 -8.12 24.35 3.11
N ALA A 125 -8.75 24.42 4.29
CA ALA A 125 -9.40 23.27 4.90
C ALA A 125 -10.71 22.89 4.19
N VAL A 126 -10.97 21.58 4.09
CA VAL A 126 -12.22 21.03 3.54
C VAL A 126 -13.41 21.47 4.40
N ARG A 127 -14.46 21.93 3.73
CA ARG A 127 -15.74 22.35 4.33
C ARG A 127 -16.96 21.68 3.70
N ASN A 128 -16.76 20.94 2.61
CA ASN A 128 -17.84 20.31 1.86
C ASN A 128 -17.51 18.86 1.53
N LEU A 129 -17.98 17.96 2.41
CA LEU A 129 -17.80 16.52 2.23
C LEU A 129 -18.54 16.00 0.99
N ASN A 130 -19.66 16.61 0.60
CA ASN A 130 -20.42 16.15 -0.57
C ASN A 130 -19.63 16.38 -1.87
N ALA A 131 -18.92 17.51 -1.98
CA ALA A 131 -18.02 17.77 -3.11
C ALA A 131 -16.87 16.75 -3.16
N PHE A 132 -16.27 16.44 -2.02
CA PHE A 132 -15.22 15.41 -1.96
C PHE A 132 -15.76 14.02 -2.34
N GLN A 133 -16.99 13.69 -1.92
CA GLN A 133 -17.66 12.44 -2.29
C GLN A 133 -17.89 12.31 -3.80
N VAL A 134 -17.98 13.41 -4.57
CA VAL A 134 -18.01 13.35 -6.05
C VAL A 134 -16.76 12.64 -6.56
N LEU A 135 -15.58 13.02 -6.08
CA LEU A 135 -14.30 12.41 -6.44
C LEU A 135 -14.28 10.92 -6.05
N GLN A 136 -14.69 10.61 -4.81
CA GLN A 136 -14.73 9.22 -4.31
C GLN A 136 -15.64 8.32 -5.16
N VAL A 137 -16.88 8.75 -5.41
CA VAL A 137 -17.87 7.95 -6.16
C VAL A 137 -17.49 7.84 -7.63
N ALA A 138 -16.99 8.91 -8.24
CA ALA A 138 -16.51 8.89 -9.62
C ALA A 138 -15.34 7.90 -9.78
N PHE A 139 -14.34 7.95 -8.90
CA PHE A 139 -13.21 7.01 -8.96
C PHE A 139 -13.68 5.55 -8.84
N LEU A 140 -14.59 5.24 -7.93
CA LEU A 140 -15.07 3.87 -7.74
C LEU A 140 -15.83 3.31 -8.97
N ARG A 141 -16.43 4.19 -9.77
CA ARG A 141 -17.28 3.81 -10.93
C ARG A 141 -16.57 3.93 -12.28
N ALA A 142 -15.55 4.77 -12.39
CA ALA A 142 -14.82 5.02 -13.63
C ALA A 142 -13.92 3.85 -14.05
N SER A 143 -13.57 3.73 -15.33
CA SER A 143 -12.57 2.78 -15.85
C SER A 143 -11.39 3.46 -16.53
N ASN A 144 -11.56 4.70 -17.02
CA ASN A 144 -10.55 5.37 -17.82
C ASN A 144 -9.34 5.80 -16.98
N VAL A 145 -8.14 5.60 -17.53
CA VAL A 145 -6.86 5.94 -16.89
C VAL A 145 -6.76 7.43 -16.59
N LEU A 146 -7.09 8.29 -17.57
CA LEU A 146 -6.95 9.74 -17.45
C LEU A 146 -7.83 10.28 -16.32
N LEU A 147 -9.12 9.92 -16.32
CA LEU A 147 -10.05 10.37 -15.28
C LEU A 147 -9.65 9.86 -13.90
N CYS A 148 -9.33 8.56 -13.77
CA CYS A 148 -8.93 8.00 -12.48
C CYS A 148 -7.66 8.66 -11.92
N CYS A 149 -6.63 8.89 -12.74
CA CYS A 149 -5.42 9.59 -12.32
C CYS A 149 -5.70 11.04 -11.93
N LYS A 150 -6.50 11.77 -12.72
CA LYS A 150 -6.91 13.15 -12.40
C LYS A 150 -7.67 13.26 -11.08
N ILE A 151 -8.50 12.26 -10.74
CA ILE A 151 -9.18 12.20 -9.45
C ILE A 151 -8.18 11.96 -8.31
N LEU A 152 -7.22 11.03 -8.47
CA LEU A 152 -6.20 10.79 -7.45
C LEU A 152 -5.30 12.01 -7.24
N GLU A 153 -4.91 12.70 -8.32
CA GLU A 153 -4.20 13.98 -8.28
C GLU A 153 -5.00 15.05 -7.52
N ALA A 154 -6.30 15.18 -7.79
CA ALA A 154 -7.17 16.12 -7.09
C ALA A 154 -7.28 15.81 -5.59
N ILE A 155 -7.37 14.53 -5.20
CA ILE A 155 -7.38 14.12 -3.78
C ILE A 155 -6.04 14.42 -3.12
N MET A 156 -4.92 14.13 -3.79
CA MET A 156 -3.58 14.46 -3.30
C MET A 156 -3.42 15.96 -3.07
N GLU A 157 -3.91 16.78 -4.00
CA GLU A 157 -3.89 18.23 -3.87
C GLU A 157 -4.73 18.69 -2.67
N ILE A 158 -5.94 18.15 -2.49
CA ILE A 158 -6.78 18.47 -1.33
C ILE A 158 -6.06 18.15 -0.02
N TYR A 159 -5.36 17.01 0.08
CA TYR A 159 -4.56 16.70 1.26
C TYR A 159 -3.36 17.64 1.44
N ARG A 160 -2.75 18.10 0.34
CA ARG A 160 -1.61 19.04 0.36
C ARG A 160 -2.02 20.45 0.78
N MET A 161 -3.26 20.87 0.52
CA MET A 161 -3.73 22.22 0.84
C MET A 161 -3.70 22.51 2.35
N ASP A 162 -3.97 21.51 3.19
CA ASP A 162 -3.94 21.63 4.65
C ASP A 162 -3.74 20.26 5.29
N ASP A 163 -2.77 20.12 6.19
CA ASP A 163 -2.46 18.89 6.92
C ASP A 163 -3.68 18.31 7.68
N ALA A 164 -4.64 19.16 8.06
CA ALA A 164 -5.88 18.72 8.70
C ALA A 164 -6.85 18.00 7.75
N ASN A 165 -6.73 18.20 6.43
CA ASN A 165 -7.69 17.69 5.45
C ASN A 165 -7.77 16.16 5.44
N TYR A 166 -6.64 15.47 5.58
CA TYR A 166 -6.63 14.01 5.70
C TYR A 166 -7.52 13.54 6.87
N PHE A 167 -7.43 14.20 8.03
CA PHE A 167 -8.21 13.86 9.22
C PHE A 167 -9.68 14.32 9.14
N ILE A 168 -9.97 15.45 8.50
CA ILE A 168 -11.34 15.90 8.24
C ILE A 168 -12.09 14.86 7.38
N LEU A 169 -11.38 14.27 6.42
CA LEU A 169 -11.93 13.31 5.46
C LEU A 169 -11.89 11.85 5.94
N GLU A 170 -11.28 11.58 7.10
CA GLU A 170 -11.07 10.21 7.61
C GLU A 170 -12.36 9.40 7.71
N SER A 171 -13.48 10.03 8.09
CA SER A 171 -14.77 9.35 8.23
C SER A 171 -15.32 8.79 6.91
N LEU A 172 -14.83 9.28 5.77
CA LEU A 172 -15.25 8.80 4.44
C LEU A 172 -14.54 7.49 4.03
N ASN A 173 -13.47 7.09 4.75
CA ASN A 173 -12.67 5.90 4.48
C ASN A 173 -12.26 5.75 3.00
N THR A 174 -11.99 6.87 2.32
CA THR A 174 -11.87 6.94 0.86
C THR A 174 -10.80 6.01 0.29
N LEU A 175 -9.60 6.05 0.85
CA LEU A 175 -8.49 5.21 0.38
C LEU A 175 -8.70 3.72 0.71
N CYS A 176 -9.36 3.41 1.83
CA CYS A 176 -9.75 2.03 2.15
C CYS A 176 -10.74 1.50 1.10
N SER A 177 -11.77 2.28 0.74
CA SER A 177 -12.71 1.90 -0.31
C SER A 177 -12.03 1.75 -1.69
N PHE A 178 -11.03 2.58 -1.99
CA PHE A 178 -10.26 2.46 -3.23
C PHE A 178 -9.42 1.17 -3.23
N ALA A 179 -8.76 0.85 -2.11
CA ALA A 179 -7.96 -0.37 -1.95
C ALA A 179 -8.77 -1.64 -2.25
N GLU A 180 -10.05 -1.70 -1.86
CA GLU A 180 -10.93 -2.85 -2.15
C GLU A 180 -11.09 -3.13 -3.65
N LYS A 181 -11.01 -2.10 -4.49
CA LYS A 181 -11.25 -2.17 -5.95
C LYS A 181 -10.00 -1.93 -6.79
N ILE A 182 -8.86 -1.61 -6.19
CA ILE A 182 -7.67 -1.17 -6.93
C ILE A 182 -7.12 -2.25 -7.88
N HIS A 183 -7.29 -3.52 -7.55
CA HIS A 183 -6.91 -4.64 -8.40
C HIS A 183 -7.68 -4.71 -9.73
N GLN A 184 -8.80 -3.98 -9.84
CA GLN A 184 -9.63 -3.89 -11.04
C GLN A 184 -9.24 -2.68 -11.92
N LYS A 185 -8.34 -1.81 -11.42
CA LYS A 185 -7.90 -0.61 -12.11
C LYS A 185 -6.67 -0.87 -12.98
N PRO A 186 -6.46 -0.07 -14.05
CA PRO A 186 -5.25 -0.15 -14.88
C PRO A 186 -3.96 0.10 -14.08
N GLU A 187 -2.84 -0.42 -14.57
CA GLU A 187 -1.52 -0.34 -13.92
C GLU A 187 -1.12 1.08 -13.50
N MET A 188 -1.32 2.07 -14.37
CA MET A 188 -0.97 3.46 -14.07
C MET A 188 -1.78 3.98 -12.87
N VAL A 189 -3.09 3.70 -12.84
CA VAL A 189 -3.98 4.11 -11.74
C VAL A 189 -3.59 3.42 -10.43
N GLN A 190 -3.21 2.15 -10.47
CA GLN A 190 -2.70 1.45 -9.28
C GLN A 190 -1.45 2.13 -8.73
N SER A 191 -0.53 2.52 -9.61
CA SER A 191 0.74 3.16 -9.23
C SER A 191 0.48 4.51 -8.56
N THR A 192 -0.37 5.36 -9.16
CA THR A 192 -0.77 6.65 -8.58
C THR A 192 -1.50 6.49 -7.25
N PHE A 193 -2.31 5.43 -7.07
CA PHE A 193 -2.95 5.15 -5.79
C PHE A 193 -1.92 4.83 -4.68
N PHE A 194 -0.91 4.00 -4.98
CA PHE A 194 0.13 3.70 -4.02
C PHE A 194 1.00 4.92 -3.70
N GLU A 195 1.32 5.76 -4.69
CA GLU A 195 1.99 7.05 -4.48
C GLU A 195 1.20 7.97 -3.55
N LEU A 196 -0.14 7.99 -3.65
CA LEU A 196 -0.99 8.75 -2.73
C LEU A 196 -0.92 8.21 -1.29
N VAL A 197 -0.80 6.89 -1.10
CA VAL A 197 -0.58 6.30 0.23
C VAL A 197 0.81 6.69 0.76
N GLU A 198 1.84 6.64 -0.07
CA GLU A 198 3.19 7.08 0.30
C GLU A 198 3.24 8.56 0.65
N PHE A 199 2.52 9.41 -0.09
CA PHE A 199 2.40 10.84 0.18
C PHE A 199 1.91 11.11 1.62
N ILE A 200 0.93 10.36 2.12
CA ILE A 200 0.43 10.50 3.50
C ILE A 200 1.53 10.21 4.52
N VAL A 201 2.36 9.19 4.27
CA VAL A 201 3.43 8.81 5.19
C VAL A 201 4.61 9.76 5.10
N ILE A 202 5.03 10.12 3.89
CA ILE A 202 6.30 10.80 3.64
C ILE A 202 6.14 12.31 3.75
N GLN A 203 5.09 12.87 3.14
CA GLN A 203 4.90 14.32 3.06
C GLN A 203 4.06 14.85 4.22
N LEU A 204 2.98 14.16 4.57
CA LEU A 204 2.18 14.55 5.74
C LEU A 204 2.78 14.04 7.07
N ASN A 205 3.71 13.08 7.02
CA ASN A 205 4.32 12.47 8.22
C ASN A 205 3.29 11.79 9.14
N PHE A 206 2.28 11.14 8.56
CA PHE A 206 1.23 10.41 9.31
C PHE A 206 1.35 8.90 9.16
N VAL A 207 0.81 8.15 10.12
CA VAL A 207 0.69 6.68 10.04
C VAL A 207 -0.73 6.28 9.66
N PRO A 208 -1.03 5.97 8.37
CA PRO A 208 -2.36 5.68 7.88
C PRO A 208 -2.77 4.23 8.20
N ARG A 209 -3.07 3.94 9.48
CA ARG A 209 -3.33 2.56 9.95
C ARG A 209 -4.48 1.87 9.23
N LYS A 210 -5.58 2.58 8.94
CA LYS A 210 -6.75 1.99 8.26
C LYS A 210 -6.39 1.59 6.82
N GLU A 211 -5.61 2.40 6.14
CA GLU A 211 -5.12 2.16 4.80
C GLU A 211 -4.10 1.02 4.79
N LEU A 212 -3.17 0.98 5.75
CA LEU A 212 -2.24 -0.15 5.91
C LEU A 212 -2.98 -1.48 6.13
N ILE A 213 -4.05 -1.49 6.94
CA ILE A 213 -4.92 -2.66 7.08
C ILE A 213 -5.58 -3.01 5.75
N ALA A 214 -6.09 -2.04 5.00
CA ALA A 214 -6.66 -2.29 3.67
C ALA A 214 -5.64 -2.85 2.68
N LEU A 215 -4.39 -2.37 2.71
CA LEU A 215 -3.28 -2.90 1.92
C LEU A 215 -2.93 -4.35 2.31
N SER A 216 -3.00 -4.68 3.60
CA SER A 216 -2.79 -6.05 4.07
C SER A 216 -3.86 -7.00 3.53
N VAL A 217 -5.11 -6.55 3.38
CA VAL A 217 -6.21 -7.30 2.75
C VAL A 217 -5.97 -7.52 1.25
N ILE A 218 -5.41 -6.54 0.53
CA ILE A 218 -5.00 -6.72 -0.88
C ILE A 218 -4.00 -7.87 -0.98
N LEU A 219 -2.96 -7.88 -0.15
CA LEU A 219 -1.94 -8.92 -0.17
C LEU A 219 -2.46 -10.29 0.24
N LYS A 220 -3.34 -10.33 1.24
CA LYS A 220 -3.94 -11.57 1.73
C LYS A 220 -4.86 -12.20 0.69
N SER A 221 -5.69 -11.40 0.01
CA SER A 221 -6.58 -11.88 -1.06
C SER A 221 -5.82 -12.25 -2.33
N ASN A 222 -4.83 -11.43 -2.73
CA ASN A 222 -3.99 -11.65 -3.92
C ASN A 222 -4.79 -11.96 -5.18
N ASN A 223 -5.87 -11.21 -5.41
CA ASN A 223 -6.73 -11.36 -6.59
C ASN A 223 -5.94 -11.21 -7.90
N VAL A 224 -4.98 -10.28 -7.92
CA VAL A 224 -4.10 -10.01 -9.07
C VAL A 224 -2.67 -9.85 -8.55
N MET A 225 -1.75 -10.68 -9.02
CA MET A 225 -0.37 -10.76 -8.49
C MET A 225 0.42 -9.48 -8.74
N GLU A 226 0.26 -8.85 -9.90
CA GLU A 226 0.92 -7.59 -10.25
C GLU A 226 0.52 -6.47 -9.27
N THR A 227 -0.75 -6.44 -8.84
CA THR A 227 -1.25 -5.52 -7.80
C THR A 227 -0.57 -5.79 -6.46
N SER A 228 -0.42 -7.07 -6.09
CA SER A 228 0.30 -7.47 -4.87
C SER A 228 1.77 -7.07 -4.92
N VAL A 229 2.42 -7.19 -6.08
CA VAL A 229 3.82 -6.75 -6.27
C VAL A 229 3.95 -5.24 -6.03
N ARG A 230 3.04 -4.42 -6.59
CA ARG A 230 3.04 -2.96 -6.33
C ARG A 230 2.77 -2.64 -4.86
N CYS A 231 1.82 -3.33 -4.24
CA CYS A 231 1.50 -3.16 -2.83
C CYS A 231 2.71 -3.49 -1.93
N ILE A 232 3.38 -4.64 -2.13
CA ILE A 232 4.57 -4.99 -1.34
C ILE A 232 5.72 -4.01 -1.56
N ARG A 233 5.95 -3.55 -2.80
CA ARG A 233 6.98 -2.53 -3.07
C ARG A 233 6.75 -1.26 -2.26
N THR A 234 5.50 -0.80 -2.22
CA THR A 234 5.07 0.35 -1.41
C THR A 234 5.37 0.09 0.07
N LEU A 235 4.94 -1.06 0.61
CA LEU A 235 5.14 -1.37 2.02
C LEU A 235 6.62 -1.48 2.42
N ILE A 236 7.46 -2.03 1.54
CA ILE A 236 8.92 -2.09 1.76
C ILE A 236 9.55 -0.71 1.68
N HIS A 237 9.10 0.14 0.76
CA HIS A 237 9.57 1.51 0.64
C HIS A 237 9.34 2.27 1.96
N LEU A 238 8.14 2.16 2.54
CA LEU A 238 7.83 2.76 3.84
C LEU A 238 8.75 2.24 4.97
N LEU A 239 9.01 0.92 5.02
CA LEU A 239 9.94 0.33 5.99
C LEU A 239 11.37 0.86 5.87
N ARG A 240 11.82 1.16 4.64
CA ARG A 240 13.17 1.70 4.38
C ARG A 240 13.27 3.18 4.76
N ILE A 241 12.17 3.92 4.66
CA ILE A 241 12.14 5.35 4.99
C ILE A 241 12.07 5.57 6.50
N ASN A 242 11.24 4.79 7.21
CA ASN A 242 11.06 4.97 8.64
C ASN A 242 10.98 3.63 9.39
N ILE A 243 11.92 3.41 10.31
CA ILE A 243 12.05 2.17 11.09
C ILE A 243 10.88 1.95 12.05
N GLU A 244 10.12 2.99 12.42
CA GLU A 244 8.93 2.86 13.28
C GLU A 244 7.86 1.98 12.60
N PHE A 245 7.87 1.88 11.27
CA PHE A 245 6.97 0.99 10.54
C PHE A 245 7.20 -0.50 10.84
N VAL A 246 8.35 -0.88 11.40
CA VAL A 246 8.60 -2.25 11.89
C VAL A 246 7.61 -2.61 13.00
N ASP A 247 7.31 -1.66 13.89
CA ASP A 247 6.37 -1.83 14.99
C ASP A 247 4.93 -1.64 14.51
N VAL A 248 4.67 -0.63 13.67
CA VAL A 248 3.34 -0.41 13.07
C VAL A 248 2.87 -1.64 12.30
N TYR A 249 3.72 -2.25 11.47
CA TYR A 249 3.35 -3.43 10.68
C TYR A 249 3.05 -4.65 11.55
N ARG A 250 3.71 -4.78 12.70
CA ARG A 250 3.34 -5.79 13.70
C ARG A 250 1.96 -5.47 14.29
N GLU A 251 1.72 -4.22 14.70
CA GLU A 251 0.46 -3.82 15.34
C GLU A 251 -0.77 -3.98 14.43
N VAL A 252 -0.63 -3.69 13.13
CA VAL A 252 -1.73 -3.81 12.16
C VAL A 252 -1.80 -5.17 11.48
N GLY A 253 -0.92 -6.12 11.83
CA GLY A 253 -0.95 -7.50 11.34
C GLY A 253 -0.35 -7.71 9.94
N ILE A 254 0.45 -6.78 9.42
CA ILE A 254 1.13 -6.91 8.12
C ILE A 254 2.24 -7.96 8.18
N LEU A 255 2.92 -8.14 9.32
CA LEU A 255 3.96 -9.16 9.48
C LEU A 255 3.42 -10.57 9.17
N GLU A 256 2.26 -10.91 9.72
CA GLU A 256 1.56 -12.18 9.50
C GLU A 256 1.09 -12.34 8.06
N VAL A 257 0.69 -11.24 7.42
CA VAL A 257 0.35 -11.23 5.99
C VAL A 257 1.59 -11.49 5.13
N PHE A 258 2.76 -10.95 5.47
CA PHE A 258 4.01 -11.24 4.78
C PHE A 258 4.39 -12.72 4.91
N ILE A 259 4.20 -13.31 6.10
CA ILE A 259 4.39 -14.76 6.31
C ILE A 259 3.41 -15.57 5.44
N THR A 260 2.16 -15.12 5.33
CA THR A 260 1.16 -15.75 4.46
C THR A 260 1.55 -15.64 2.97
N CYS A 261 2.13 -14.53 2.53
CA CYS A 261 2.70 -14.40 1.18
C CYS A 261 3.89 -15.34 0.98
N MET A 262 4.77 -15.46 1.97
CA MET A 262 5.95 -16.34 1.92
C MET A 262 5.52 -17.82 1.83
N LYS A 263 4.49 -18.22 2.60
CA LYS A 263 3.91 -19.56 2.51
C LYS A 263 3.44 -19.88 1.08
N ARG A 264 2.67 -18.97 0.46
CA ARG A 264 2.21 -19.13 -0.94
C ARG A 264 3.38 -19.22 -1.91
N TYR A 265 4.44 -18.45 -1.69
CA TYR A 265 5.64 -18.53 -2.51
C TYR A 265 6.39 -19.87 -2.32
N ASN A 266 6.47 -20.38 -1.10
CA ASN A 266 7.01 -21.71 -0.83
C ASN A 266 6.20 -22.81 -1.55
N GLU A 267 4.86 -22.77 -1.47
CA GLU A 267 3.97 -23.69 -2.19
C GLU A 267 4.19 -23.63 -3.71
N TYR A 268 4.32 -22.43 -4.27
CA TYR A 268 4.68 -22.21 -5.67
C TYR A 268 6.02 -22.89 -6.03
N LEU A 269 7.06 -22.74 -5.20
CA LEU A 269 8.37 -23.35 -5.44
C LEU A 269 8.31 -24.87 -5.40
N CYS A 270 7.58 -25.45 -4.44
CA CYS A 270 7.38 -26.89 -4.36
C CYS A 270 6.80 -27.44 -5.67
N ILE A 271 5.72 -26.83 -6.18
CA ILE A 271 5.07 -27.26 -7.41
C ILE A 271 6.00 -27.09 -8.63
N HIS A 272 6.63 -25.92 -8.78
CA HIS A 272 7.39 -25.61 -9.98
C HIS A 272 8.71 -26.39 -10.07
N MET A 273 9.42 -26.57 -8.96
CA MET A 273 10.72 -27.23 -8.93
C MET A 273 10.62 -28.76 -8.91
N ASP A 274 9.46 -29.31 -8.55
CA ASP A 274 9.14 -30.72 -8.74
C ASP A 274 8.72 -31.00 -10.20
N THR A 275 8.07 -30.03 -10.87
CA THR A 275 7.69 -30.15 -12.29
C THR A 275 8.88 -29.99 -13.24
N MET A 276 9.80 -29.06 -12.98
CA MET A 276 11.01 -28.87 -13.80
C MET A 276 12.03 -30.02 -13.68
N ALA A 277 11.89 -30.91 -12.70
CA ALA A 277 12.66 -32.16 -12.65
C ALA A 277 12.22 -33.17 -13.74
N CYS A 278 11.03 -32.98 -14.34
CA CYS A 278 10.47 -33.85 -15.36
C CYS A 278 10.60 -33.32 -16.80
N GLU A 279 10.82 -32.01 -17.00
CA GLU A 279 10.89 -31.40 -18.33
C GLU A 279 12.18 -30.59 -18.52
N THR A 280 13.14 -31.19 -19.23
CA THR A 280 14.29 -30.46 -19.80
C THR A 280 13.82 -29.62 -20.98
N GLY A 281 13.58 -28.33 -20.80
CA GLY A 281 13.45 -27.45 -21.95
C GLY A 281 12.76 -26.11 -21.72
N ILE A 282 13.56 -25.06 -21.84
CA ILE A 282 13.21 -23.73 -22.39
C ILE A 282 12.06 -23.00 -21.68
N ASN A 283 12.37 -21.95 -20.92
CA ASN A 283 11.49 -20.78 -20.92
C ASN A 283 12.25 -19.45 -20.83
N HIS A 284 11.89 -18.59 -21.78
CA HIS A 284 12.50 -17.32 -22.14
C HIS A 284 12.27 -16.23 -21.07
N GLY A 285 13.36 -15.60 -20.61
CA GLY A 285 13.56 -14.14 -20.44
C GLY A 285 12.54 -13.24 -19.72
N LYS A 286 11.36 -13.70 -19.28
CA LYS A 286 10.41 -12.91 -18.50
C LYS A 286 10.59 -13.24 -17.02
N VAL A 287 10.88 -12.20 -16.23
CA VAL A 287 10.85 -12.28 -14.76
C VAL A 287 9.48 -12.79 -14.34
N ASN A 288 9.45 -13.93 -13.67
CA ASN A 288 8.21 -14.52 -13.19
C ASN A 288 7.63 -13.64 -12.06
N THR A 289 6.39 -13.17 -12.20
CA THR A 289 5.73 -12.32 -11.19
C THR A 289 5.71 -13.00 -9.82
N ALA A 290 5.57 -14.34 -9.76
CA ALA A 290 5.61 -15.12 -8.51
C ALA A 290 6.98 -15.03 -7.82
N GLU A 291 8.06 -15.17 -8.59
CA GLU A 291 9.43 -15.04 -8.07
C GLU A 291 9.74 -13.61 -7.64
N SER A 292 9.30 -12.61 -8.42
CA SER A 292 9.45 -11.20 -8.02
C SER A 292 8.72 -10.92 -6.72
N LEU A 293 7.49 -11.41 -6.57
CA LEU A 293 6.71 -11.24 -5.35
C LEU A 293 7.40 -11.94 -4.18
N GLY A 294 7.83 -13.20 -4.36
CA GLY A 294 8.54 -13.97 -3.37
C GLY A 294 9.82 -13.29 -2.87
N ARG A 295 10.64 -12.76 -3.78
CA ARG A 295 11.85 -12.01 -3.44
C ARG A 295 11.54 -10.77 -2.60
N LEU A 296 10.53 -9.99 -3.00
CA LEU A 296 10.12 -8.81 -2.25
C LEU A 296 9.62 -9.18 -0.84
N VAL A 297 8.83 -10.25 -0.72
CA VAL A 297 8.35 -10.75 0.58
C VAL A 297 9.53 -11.10 1.49
N LEU A 298 10.52 -11.83 0.99
CA LEU A 298 11.72 -12.18 1.76
C LEU A 298 12.53 -10.94 2.16
N GLU A 299 12.63 -9.96 1.27
CA GLU A 299 13.31 -8.70 1.57
C GLU A 299 12.63 -7.95 2.71
N GLY A 300 11.31 -7.76 2.62
CA GLY A 300 10.54 -7.06 3.65
C GLY A 300 10.51 -7.81 4.98
N LEU A 301 10.43 -9.14 4.97
CA LEU A 301 10.60 -9.96 6.18
C LEU A 301 12.00 -9.78 6.78
N GLY A 302 13.05 -9.74 5.95
CA GLY A 302 14.40 -9.47 6.41
C GLY A 302 14.52 -8.13 7.17
N ILE A 303 13.82 -7.09 6.69
CA ILE A 303 13.77 -5.78 7.38
C ILE A 303 12.96 -5.88 8.68
N LEU A 304 11.76 -6.48 8.63
CA LEU A 304 10.86 -6.59 9.79
C LEU A 304 11.45 -7.37 10.96
N LEU A 305 12.28 -8.37 10.68
CA LEU A 305 12.89 -9.21 11.70
C LEU A 305 14.18 -8.63 12.26
N SER A 306 14.87 -7.76 11.50
CA SER A 306 16.21 -7.30 11.85
C SER A 306 16.23 -6.59 13.21
N GLY A 307 16.96 -7.17 14.17
CA GLY A 307 17.07 -6.63 15.53
C GLY A 307 15.79 -6.72 16.37
N SER A 308 14.70 -7.31 15.87
CA SER A 308 13.41 -7.39 16.56
C SER A 308 13.13 -8.80 17.06
N SER A 309 13.45 -9.03 18.34
CA SER A 309 13.16 -10.32 19.00
C SER A 309 11.65 -10.62 19.08
N THR A 310 10.82 -9.59 19.23
CA THR A 310 9.35 -9.71 19.25
C THR A 310 8.82 -10.14 17.88
N ASN A 311 9.22 -9.47 16.80
CA ASN A 311 8.77 -9.85 15.45
C ASN A 311 9.27 -11.25 15.08
N THR A 312 10.50 -11.59 15.49
CA THR A 312 11.06 -12.93 15.28
C THR A 312 10.30 -14.01 16.04
N ALA A 313 9.87 -13.75 17.27
CA ALA A 313 9.02 -14.68 18.01
C ALA A 313 7.66 -14.90 17.32
N ILE A 314 7.00 -13.82 16.87
CA ILE A 314 5.74 -13.91 16.10
C ILE A 314 5.95 -14.72 14.82
N PHE A 315 7.03 -14.44 14.09
CA PHE A 315 7.38 -15.16 12.87
C PHE A 315 7.55 -16.67 13.11
N LYS A 316 8.25 -17.06 14.18
CA LYS A 316 8.39 -18.47 14.59
C LYS A 316 7.04 -19.09 14.99
N ASN A 317 6.21 -18.37 15.75
CA ASN A 317 4.90 -18.84 16.19
C ASN A 317 3.93 -19.07 15.02
N CYS A 318 4.05 -18.28 13.96
CA CYS A 318 3.30 -18.48 12.71
C CYS A 318 3.90 -19.58 11.80
N GLY A 319 4.97 -20.27 12.24
CA GLY A 319 5.63 -21.31 11.47
C GLY A 319 6.55 -20.81 10.36
N GLY A 320 6.90 -19.52 10.34
CA GLY A 320 7.70 -18.89 9.28
C GLY A 320 9.06 -19.55 9.08
N ASN A 321 9.73 -19.98 10.16
CA ASN A 321 11.03 -20.64 10.09
C ASN A 321 10.97 -21.97 9.33
N LYS A 322 9.86 -22.73 9.43
CA LYS A 322 9.67 -23.98 8.68
C LYS A 322 9.70 -23.73 7.17
N TYR A 323 8.97 -22.71 6.71
CA TYR A 323 8.94 -22.35 5.29
C TYR A 323 10.30 -21.90 4.79
N ILE A 324 11.07 -21.13 5.58
CA ILE A 324 12.45 -20.75 5.22
C ILE A 324 13.31 -21.99 4.95
N TYR A 325 13.35 -22.94 5.89
CA TYR A 325 14.17 -24.14 5.73
C TYR A 325 13.69 -25.05 4.59
N GLU A 326 12.38 -25.12 4.34
CA GLU A 326 11.83 -25.81 3.17
C GLU A 326 12.24 -25.16 1.86
N MET A 327 12.19 -23.83 1.76
CA MET A 327 12.62 -23.08 0.58
C MET A 327 14.11 -23.27 0.28
N MET A 328 14.95 -23.41 1.31
CA MET A 328 16.39 -23.66 1.15
C MET A 328 16.70 -24.99 0.44
N LYS A 329 15.75 -25.93 0.36
CA LYS A 329 15.89 -27.17 -0.43
C LYS A 329 15.93 -26.90 -1.93
N TYR A 330 15.28 -25.83 -2.38
CA TYR A 330 15.11 -25.48 -3.80
C TYR A 330 16.19 -24.50 -4.30
N ASN A 331 17.38 -24.48 -3.68
CA ASN A 331 18.50 -23.59 -4.01
C ASN A 331 18.22 -22.07 -3.86
N HIS A 332 17.16 -21.68 -3.14
CA HIS A 332 16.86 -20.28 -2.83
C HIS A 332 17.69 -19.75 -1.64
N TYR A 333 19.02 -19.66 -1.81
CA TYR A 333 19.94 -19.05 -0.83
C TYR A 333 20.12 -17.56 -1.11
N SER A 334 19.01 -16.82 -1.17
CA SER A 334 19.10 -15.38 -1.41
C SER A 334 19.71 -14.66 -0.19
N PRO A 335 20.43 -13.54 -0.38
CA PRO A 335 20.94 -12.75 0.74
C PRO A 335 19.86 -12.37 1.75
N GLU A 336 18.64 -12.12 1.28
CA GLU A 336 17.46 -11.80 2.11
C GLU A 336 17.06 -12.98 3.01
N MET A 337 17.08 -14.21 2.49
CA MET A 337 16.80 -15.40 3.28
C MET A 337 17.86 -15.64 4.36
N LEU A 338 19.14 -15.42 4.06
CA LEU A 338 20.22 -15.51 5.04
C LEU A 338 20.08 -14.47 6.16
N LYS A 339 19.63 -13.24 5.83
CA LYS A 339 19.29 -12.24 6.85
C LYS A 339 18.21 -12.74 7.81
N ILE A 340 17.14 -13.35 7.29
CA ILE A 340 16.09 -13.94 8.13
C ILE A 340 16.66 -15.04 9.04
N VAL A 341 17.45 -15.97 8.49
CA VAL A 341 18.08 -17.05 9.28
C VAL A 341 18.99 -16.50 10.39
N ARG A 342 19.68 -15.38 10.14
CA ARG A 342 20.53 -14.73 11.16
C ARG A 342 19.72 -14.32 12.38
N GLU A 343 18.58 -13.69 12.15
CA GLU A 343 17.67 -13.26 13.22
C GLU A 343 17.07 -14.47 13.96
N LEU A 344 16.75 -15.56 13.25
CA LEU A 344 16.25 -16.80 13.88
C LEU A 344 17.29 -17.40 14.85
N ILE A 345 18.55 -17.50 14.43
CA ILE A 345 19.65 -18.05 15.23
C ILE A 345 20.00 -17.14 16.42
N SER A 346 19.89 -15.82 16.24
CA SER A 346 20.28 -14.84 17.25
C SER A 346 19.26 -14.72 18.40
N THR A 347 18.04 -15.21 18.20
CA THR A 347 16.93 -15.13 19.16
C THR A 347 16.77 -16.39 20.02
N VAL A 348 15.79 -16.39 20.93
CA VAL A 348 15.46 -17.57 21.75
C VAL A 348 15.04 -18.73 20.85
N GLY A 349 15.49 -19.95 21.18
CA GLY A 349 15.30 -21.13 20.34
C GLY A 349 16.26 -21.24 19.15
N GLY A 350 17.24 -20.33 19.03
CA GLY A 350 18.21 -20.33 17.91
C GLY A 350 19.07 -21.60 17.79
N GLU A 351 19.15 -22.43 18.84
CA GLU A 351 19.80 -23.75 18.80
C GLU A 351 19.10 -24.70 17.82
N ASP A 352 17.76 -24.75 17.84
CA ASP A 352 16.96 -25.58 16.94
C ASP A 352 17.03 -25.08 15.49
N ASP A 353 16.98 -23.76 15.31
CA ASP A 353 17.10 -23.10 14.01
C ASP A 353 18.50 -23.35 13.39
N MET A 354 19.56 -23.33 14.21
CA MET A 354 20.92 -23.68 13.76
C MET A 354 21.04 -25.17 13.40
N LEU A 355 20.44 -26.06 14.19
CA LEU A 355 20.36 -27.49 13.88
C LEU A 355 19.64 -27.73 12.55
N ASN A 356 18.51 -27.05 12.33
CA ASN A 356 17.75 -27.15 11.08
C ASN A 356 18.55 -26.63 9.89
N LEU A 357 19.26 -25.50 10.02
CA LEU A 357 20.15 -24.98 8.98
C LEU A 357 21.21 -26.01 8.56
N LEU A 358 21.90 -26.60 9.54
CA LEU A 358 22.95 -27.59 9.29
C LEU A 358 22.41 -28.90 8.72
N LYS A 359 21.23 -29.36 9.16
CA LYS A 359 20.54 -30.51 8.56
C LYS A 359 20.24 -30.26 7.08
N HIS A 360 19.65 -29.11 6.74
CA HIS A 360 19.27 -28.80 5.34
C HIS A 360 20.49 -28.59 4.43
N MET A 361 21.60 -28.06 4.95
CA MET A 361 22.88 -28.02 4.22
C MET A 361 23.37 -29.43 3.81
N ASN A 362 23.11 -30.44 4.64
CA ASN A 362 23.57 -31.82 4.43
C ASN A 362 22.60 -32.72 3.65
N ILE A 363 21.30 -32.37 3.57
CA ILE A 363 20.27 -33.14 2.84
C ILE A 363 20.51 -33.13 1.32
N ASN A 364 21.24 -32.14 0.79
CA ASN A 364 21.64 -32.07 -0.62
C ASN A 364 22.73 -33.09 -1.04
N ARG A 365 22.82 -34.24 -0.36
CA ARG A 365 23.73 -35.34 -0.68
C ARG A 365 23.15 -36.35 -1.66
N ALA A 366 21.82 -36.48 -1.76
CA ALA A 366 21.22 -37.62 -2.44
C ALA A 366 20.81 -37.40 -3.91
N ASP A 367 20.28 -36.24 -4.36
CA ASP A 367 19.59 -36.25 -5.67
C ASP A 367 19.60 -35.02 -6.60
N ARG A 368 20.32 -33.92 -6.35
CA ARG A 368 20.41 -32.82 -7.36
C ARG A 368 21.82 -32.26 -7.45
N ALA A 369 22.64 -32.93 -8.26
CA ALA A 369 24.02 -32.59 -8.56
C ALA A 369 24.10 -31.47 -9.61
N GLN A 370 24.49 -30.26 -9.17
CA GLN A 370 25.32 -29.29 -9.91
C GLN A 370 25.61 -28.03 -9.08
N ASN A 371 24.67 -27.57 -8.23
CA ASN A 371 24.83 -26.33 -7.42
C ASN A 371 25.15 -26.56 -5.93
N SER A 372 25.29 -27.81 -5.49
CA SER A 372 25.49 -28.17 -4.08
C SER A 372 26.77 -27.63 -3.40
N PRO A 373 27.94 -27.45 -4.07
CA PRO A 373 29.13 -26.92 -3.38
C PRO A 373 29.04 -25.40 -3.14
N SER A 374 28.57 -24.62 -4.12
CA SER A 374 28.41 -23.16 -3.99
C SER A 374 27.48 -22.79 -2.83
N ILE A 375 26.38 -23.54 -2.69
CA ILE A 375 25.42 -23.39 -1.60
C ILE A 375 26.05 -23.66 -0.24
N ARG A 376 26.80 -24.77 -0.11
CA ARG A 376 27.49 -25.09 1.15
C ARG A 376 28.50 -24.01 1.50
N THR A 377 29.25 -23.50 0.53
CA THR A 377 30.17 -22.38 0.74
C THR A 377 29.45 -21.14 1.25
N ASN A 378 28.30 -20.78 0.67
CA ASN A 378 27.52 -19.62 1.10
C ASN A 378 26.97 -19.80 2.54
N VAL A 379 26.45 -20.98 2.87
CA VAL A 379 25.95 -21.29 4.23
C VAL A 379 27.08 -21.28 5.25
N LEU A 380 28.24 -21.87 4.92
CA LEU A 380 29.40 -21.90 5.80
C LEU A 380 29.97 -20.50 6.01
N GLN A 381 30.06 -19.69 4.96
CA GLN A 381 30.48 -18.30 5.05
C GLN A 381 29.54 -17.49 5.96
N PHE A 382 28.23 -17.68 5.77
CA PHE A 382 27.21 -17.08 6.62
C PHE A 382 27.29 -17.53 8.09
N LEU A 383 27.55 -18.83 8.34
CA LEU A 383 27.75 -19.36 9.68
C LEU A 383 28.98 -18.75 10.35
N ILE A 384 30.08 -18.59 9.62
CA ILE A 384 31.29 -17.94 10.12
C ILE A 384 30.98 -16.52 10.60
N GLU A 385 30.18 -15.76 9.85
CA GLU A 385 29.73 -14.41 10.25
C GLU A 385 28.88 -14.47 11.53
N CYS A 386 27.87 -15.33 11.57
CA CYS A 386 27.01 -15.50 12.76
C CYS A 386 27.81 -15.89 14.02
N LEU A 387 28.83 -16.74 13.86
CA LEU A 387 29.70 -17.20 14.96
C LEU A 387 30.67 -16.10 15.43
N ARG A 388 31.06 -15.18 14.55
CA ARG A 388 31.91 -14.05 14.91
C ARG A 388 31.17 -13.07 15.82
N GLU A 389 29.91 -12.80 15.51
CA GLU A 389 29.11 -11.73 16.12
C GLU A 389 28.64 -12.04 17.56
N SER A 390 28.43 -13.31 17.92
CA SER A 390 27.79 -13.64 19.21
C SER A 390 28.38 -14.86 19.92
N HIS A 391 28.72 -14.69 21.20
CA HIS A 391 29.14 -15.80 22.07
C HIS A 391 28.03 -16.85 22.23
N ARG A 392 26.76 -16.41 22.26
CA ARG A 392 25.59 -17.29 22.34
C ARG A 392 25.52 -18.21 21.12
N THR A 393 25.69 -17.66 19.93
CA THR A 393 25.71 -18.42 18.67
C THR A 393 26.85 -19.45 18.65
N ARG A 394 28.04 -19.10 19.16
CA ARG A 394 29.15 -20.05 19.33
C ARG A 394 28.80 -21.20 20.28
N ALA A 395 28.10 -20.91 21.37
CA ALA A 395 27.68 -21.94 22.32
C ALA A 395 26.65 -22.89 21.70
N PHE A 396 25.66 -22.36 20.96
CA PHE A 396 24.70 -23.18 20.21
C PHE A 396 25.40 -24.08 19.20
N PHE A 397 26.34 -23.55 18.42
CA PHE A 397 27.06 -24.33 17.42
C PHE A 397 27.81 -25.52 18.00
N ARG A 398 28.51 -25.32 19.14
CA ARG A 398 29.20 -26.42 19.83
C ARG A 398 28.27 -27.56 20.23
N LYS A 399 27.07 -27.23 20.73
CA LYS A 399 26.07 -28.24 21.09
C LYS A 399 25.49 -28.94 19.86
N VAL A 400 25.12 -28.17 18.84
CA VAL A 400 24.48 -28.67 17.63
C VAL A 400 25.41 -29.60 16.85
N VAL A 401 26.69 -29.26 16.72
CA VAL A 401 27.68 -30.12 16.05
C VAL A 401 27.85 -31.45 16.76
N TYR A 402 27.74 -31.49 18.08
CA TYR A 402 27.75 -32.73 18.85
C TYR A 402 26.53 -33.62 18.57
N ILE A 403 25.40 -33.04 18.18
CA ILE A 403 24.15 -33.78 17.86
C ILE A 403 24.16 -34.34 16.42
N ILE A 404 24.91 -33.69 15.50
CA ILE A 404 24.96 -34.07 14.08
C ILE A 404 26.04 -35.12 13.80
N ASN A 405 27.11 -35.15 14.60
CA ASN A 405 28.11 -36.22 14.62
C ASN A 405 27.57 -37.45 15.35
#